data_AF-A0A6C0CJ16-F1
#
_entry.id   AF-A0A6C0CJ16-F1
#
_cell.length_a   1.000
_cell.length_b   1.000
_cell.length_c   1.000
_cell.angle_alpha   90.00
_cell.angle_beta   90.00
_cell.angle_gamma   90.00
#
_symmetry.space_group_name_H-M   'P 1'
#
loop_
_entity.id
_entity.type
_entity.pdbx_description
1 polymer ?
#
loop_
_entity_poly.entity_id
_entity_poly.type
_entity_poly.pdbx_seq_one_letter_code
_entity_poly.pdbx_strand_id
1 'polypeptide(L)'
;MNRAFDYNGVIVSASKPEKKLRTVKKVISIDSGDRDTSKFYTNGDFTVYLPRQYGDVIGVRLMSAEFPPIVSVSSGPGALTHPYSAGPNNNVSTVYSGDTAITSSTYYFFLDIDGLSYSDELATGGNRSGYCDGFFAKIPAISNGTFIEYNDKSGQDNVTRFHPALGTLDRLRIRIRTHSQQGNTGYMYWTNNGAYAASGNRTVEFTLCLELEILDNGFDDFSTLETRINNRS
;
A
#
# COMPACT_ATOMS: atom_id res chain seq x y z
N MET A 1 24.75 36.25 -28.23
CA MET A 1 24.66 34.80 -27.96
C MET A 1 26.05 34.30 -27.61
N ASN A 2 26.27 33.83 -26.39
CA ASN A 2 27.54 33.20 -26.02
C ASN A 2 27.61 31.83 -26.71
N ARG A 3 28.64 31.61 -27.53
CA ARG A 3 28.92 30.33 -28.20
C ARG A 3 29.85 29.53 -27.30
N ALA A 4 29.54 28.26 -27.07
CA ALA A 4 30.41 27.32 -26.37
C ALA A 4 31.29 26.60 -27.41
N PHE A 5 32.54 26.34 -27.06
CA PHE A 5 33.52 25.70 -27.94
C PHE A 5 34.16 24.53 -27.21
N ASP A 6 34.39 23.41 -27.91
CA ASP A 6 35.19 22.30 -27.37
C ASP A 6 36.69 22.67 -27.32
N TYR A 7 37.52 21.79 -26.74
CA TYR A 7 38.97 21.98 -26.67
C TYR A 7 39.65 22.17 -28.04
N ASN A 8 39.00 21.75 -29.13
CA ASN A 8 39.49 21.90 -30.50
C ASN A 8 38.91 23.14 -31.21
N GLY A 9 38.20 24.02 -30.51
CA GLY A 9 37.61 25.25 -31.07
C GLY A 9 36.38 25.00 -31.94
N VAL A 10 35.75 23.83 -31.86
CA VAL A 10 34.52 23.51 -32.59
C VAL A 10 33.32 24.02 -31.79
N ILE A 11 32.35 24.65 -32.48
CA ILE A 11 31.12 25.09 -31.82
C ILE A 11 30.35 23.86 -31.33
N VAL A 12 30.06 23.85 -30.04
CA VAL A 12 29.28 22.82 -29.38
C VAL A 12 27.97 23.39 -28.84
N SER A 13 26.94 22.55 -28.79
CA SER A 13 25.74 22.84 -28.03
C SER A 13 25.89 22.22 -26.65
N ALA A 14 26.03 23.07 -25.63
CA ALA A 14 25.88 22.62 -24.25
C ALA A 14 24.44 22.12 -24.04
N SER A 15 24.30 20.96 -23.40
CA SER A 15 23.01 20.51 -22.89
C SER A 15 22.48 21.55 -21.90
N LYS A 16 21.21 21.89 -21.99
CA LYS A 16 20.55 22.80 -21.05
C LYS A 16 19.42 22.04 -20.38
N PRO A 17 19.31 22.10 -19.05
CA PRO A 17 18.21 21.44 -18.36
C PRO A 17 16.90 22.11 -18.78
N GLU A 18 15.98 21.32 -19.34
CA GLU A 18 14.64 21.76 -19.72
C GLU A 18 13.63 21.28 -18.68
N LYS A 19 12.69 22.15 -18.29
CA LYS A 19 11.59 21.73 -17.42
C LYS A 19 10.65 20.84 -18.21
N LYS A 20 10.47 19.60 -17.75
CA LYS A 20 9.59 18.61 -18.35
C LYS A 20 8.76 17.96 -17.27
N LEU A 21 7.51 17.67 -17.60
CA LEU A 21 6.68 16.81 -16.76
C LEU A 21 7.26 15.40 -16.85
N ARG A 22 7.70 14.85 -15.71
CA ARG A 22 8.27 13.52 -15.65
C ARG A 22 7.60 12.70 -14.57
N THR A 23 7.62 11.40 -14.76
CA THR A 23 7.17 10.47 -13.73
C THR A 23 8.30 10.20 -12.74
N VAL A 24 8.02 10.36 -11.45
CA VAL A 24 8.93 10.00 -10.35
C VAL A 24 8.28 8.93 -9.49
N LYS A 25 9.05 7.91 -9.15
CA LYS A 25 8.63 6.84 -8.26
C LYS A 25 9.16 7.09 -6.84
N LYS A 26 8.31 6.90 -5.84
CA LYS A 26 8.66 7.00 -4.42
C LYS A 26 8.17 5.78 -3.69
N VAL A 27 9.05 5.17 -2.91
CA VAL A 27 8.73 4.03 -2.08
C VAL A 27 8.41 4.50 -0.66
N ILE A 28 7.33 3.97 -0.09
CA ILE A 28 6.91 4.19 1.29
C ILE A 28 6.80 2.83 1.95
N SER A 29 7.54 2.64 3.04
CA SER A 29 7.37 1.52 3.95
C SER A 29 6.41 1.92 5.06
N ILE A 30 5.46 1.05 5.38
CA ILE A 30 4.43 1.27 6.39
C ILE A 30 4.47 0.08 7.34
N ASP A 31 4.83 0.34 8.59
CA ASP A 31 4.69 -0.64 9.68
C ASP A 31 3.36 -0.38 10.39
N SER A 32 2.53 -1.42 10.51
CA SER A 32 1.28 -1.34 11.25
C SER A 32 1.46 -1.02 12.73
N GLY A 33 2.64 -1.27 13.30
CA GLY A 33 3.04 -0.88 14.65
C GLY A 33 3.19 0.63 14.87
N ASP A 34 3.33 1.42 13.80
CA ASP A 34 3.46 2.89 13.88
C ASP A 34 2.10 3.61 14.01
N ARG A 35 0.99 2.87 14.05
CA ARG A 35 -0.35 3.44 14.23
C ARG A 35 -0.53 4.09 15.60
N ASP A 36 -1.45 5.05 15.66
CA ASP A 36 -1.91 5.64 16.92
C ASP A 36 -2.80 4.64 17.68
N THR A 37 -2.22 3.84 18.57
CA THR A 37 -2.92 2.80 19.35
C THR A 37 -3.96 3.34 20.34
N SER A 38 -3.98 4.65 20.61
CA SER A 38 -5.06 5.27 21.39
C SER A 38 -6.36 5.39 20.56
N LYS A 39 -6.22 5.51 19.24
CA LYS A 39 -7.33 5.64 18.29
C LYS A 39 -7.64 4.34 17.56
N PHE A 40 -6.61 3.62 17.14
CA PHE A 40 -6.68 2.41 16.35
C PHE A 40 -6.05 1.26 17.12
N TYR A 41 -6.89 0.57 17.88
CA TYR A 41 -6.41 -0.36 18.88
C TYR A 41 -5.72 -1.58 18.24
N THR A 42 -6.33 -2.16 17.20
CA THR A 42 -5.78 -3.27 16.42
C THR A 42 -5.16 -2.81 15.11
N ASN A 43 -4.36 -3.66 14.47
CA ASN A 43 -3.74 -3.40 13.17
C ASN A 43 -4.63 -3.73 11.96
N GLY A 44 -5.92 -4.02 12.15
CA GLY A 44 -6.82 -4.39 11.06
C GLY A 44 -7.48 -3.22 10.32
N ASP A 45 -7.68 -2.08 10.99
CA ASP A 45 -8.24 -0.85 10.40
C ASP A 45 -7.62 0.36 11.09
N PHE A 46 -6.71 1.06 10.43
CA PHE A 46 -5.99 2.18 11.02
C PHE A 46 -5.62 3.24 9.99
N THR A 47 -5.31 4.43 10.49
CA THR A 47 -4.80 5.52 9.65
C THR A 47 -3.34 5.82 9.99
N VAL A 48 -2.51 5.93 8.96
CA VAL A 48 -1.13 6.39 9.05
C VAL A 48 -0.96 7.72 8.34
N TYR A 49 -0.09 8.57 8.90
CA TYR A 49 0.28 9.84 8.28
C TYR A 49 1.55 9.64 7.48
N LEU A 50 1.55 10.14 6.25
CA LEU A 50 2.72 10.08 5.39
C LEU A 50 3.75 11.11 5.84
N PRO A 51 5.06 10.86 5.63
CA PRO A 51 6.13 11.77 6.06
C PRO A 51 6.08 13.14 5.36
N ARG A 52 5.35 13.23 4.25
CA ARG A 52 5.05 14.46 3.54
C ARG A 52 3.77 14.27 2.73
N GLN A 53 3.20 15.37 2.28
CA GLN A 53 2.13 15.35 1.29
C GLN A 53 2.72 15.04 -0.09
N TYR A 54 2.18 14.03 -0.77
CA TYR A 54 2.50 13.73 -2.16
C TYR A 54 1.40 14.29 -3.05
N GLY A 55 1.75 15.18 -3.98
CA GLY A 55 0.82 15.71 -4.97
C GLY A 55 0.86 14.90 -6.27
N ASP A 56 -0.15 15.08 -7.11
CA ASP A 56 -0.20 14.59 -8.51
C ASP A 56 0.17 13.11 -8.66
N VAL A 57 -0.38 12.27 -7.78
CA VAL A 57 -0.14 10.82 -7.81
C VAL A 57 -0.95 10.20 -8.95
N ILE A 58 -0.27 9.57 -9.89
CA ILE A 58 -0.87 8.89 -11.06
C ILE A 58 -0.97 7.38 -10.90
N GLY A 59 -0.29 6.81 -9.92
CA GLY A 59 -0.44 5.39 -9.62
C GLY A 59 0.08 5.01 -8.24
N VAL A 60 -0.49 3.94 -7.70
CA VAL A 60 0.01 3.28 -6.49
C VAL A 60 0.14 1.78 -6.76
N ARG A 61 1.25 1.20 -6.36
CA ARG A 61 1.53 -0.24 -6.44
C ARG A 61 1.91 -0.79 -5.09
N LEU A 62 1.31 -1.92 -4.70
CA LEU A 62 1.85 -2.71 -3.59
C LEU A 62 3.05 -3.49 -4.13
N MET A 63 4.25 -3.17 -3.66
CA MET A 63 5.46 -3.85 -4.12
C MET A 63 5.72 -5.14 -3.36
N SER A 64 5.65 -5.04 -2.04
CA SER A 64 5.81 -6.16 -1.14
C SER A 64 5.00 -5.94 0.13
N ALA A 65 4.70 -7.04 0.81
CA ALA A 65 4.11 -7.01 2.13
C ALA A 65 4.48 -8.27 2.91
N GLU A 66 4.61 -8.12 4.22
CA GLU A 66 4.96 -9.20 5.14
C GLU A 66 3.94 -9.20 6.27
N PHE A 67 3.22 -10.31 6.44
CA PHE A 67 2.21 -10.47 7.48
C PHE A 67 2.51 -11.68 8.36
N PRO A 68 2.06 -11.68 9.63
CA PRO A 68 2.06 -12.90 10.42
C PRO A 68 1.16 -13.99 9.79
N PRO A 69 1.34 -15.27 10.16
CA PRO A 69 0.48 -16.35 9.69
C PRO A 69 -0.98 -16.14 10.10
N ILE A 70 -1.93 -16.54 9.26
CA ILE A 70 -3.37 -16.49 9.59
C ILE A 70 -3.72 -17.40 10.76
N VAL A 71 -3.04 -18.55 10.89
CA VAL A 71 -3.21 -19.49 11.99
C VAL A 71 -1.92 -19.51 12.80
N SER A 72 -2.00 -19.30 14.11
CA SER A 72 -0.81 -19.30 14.96
C SER A 72 -0.15 -20.68 14.98
N VAL A 73 1.19 -20.69 14.96
CA VAL A 73 2.00 -21.91 15.16
C VAL A 73 2.14 -22.29 16.65
N SER A 74 1.70 -21.43 17.57
CA SER A 74 1.71 -21.67 19.03
C SER A 74 0.38 -21.24 19.66
N SER A 75 -0.42 -22.22 20.08
CA SER A 75 -1.58 -22.17 21.02
C SER A 75 -2.48 -20.91 21.05
N GLY A 76 -2.65 -20.20 19.94
CA GLY A 76 -3.45 -18.99 19.81
C GLY A 76 -4.18 -18.93 18.47
N PRO A 77 -5.09 -17.97 18.26
CA PRO A 77 -5.93 -17.94 17.06
C PRO A 77 -5.20 -17.41 15.80
N GLY A 78 -4.08 -16.70 15.92
CA GLY A 78 -3.36 -16.11 14.77
C GLY A 78 -4.05 -14.84 14.27
N ALA A 79 -4.96 -14.94 13.31
CA ALA A 79 -5.76 -13.82 12.83
C ALA A 79 -7.24 -13.96 13.24
N LEU A 80 -7.86 -12.83 13.57
CA LEU A 80 -9.28 -12.71 13.92
C LEU A 80 -9.99 -11.77 12.94
N THR A 81 -11.26 -12.04 12.67
CA THR A 81 -12.18 -11.08 12.05
C THR A 81 -13.00 -10.37 13.12
N HIS A 82 -13.20 -9.07 12.97
CA HIS A 82 -14.07 -8.23 13.80
C HIS A 82 -15.15 -7.56 12.94
N PRO A 83 -16.45 -7.70 13.26
CA PRO A 83 -17.52 -7.01 12.55
C PRO A 83 -17.77 -5.61 13.14
N TYR A 84 -17.98 -4.59 12.31
CA TYR A 84 -18.28 -3.23 12.80
C TYR A 84 -19.61 -3.14 13.56
N SER A 85 -20.53 -4.10 13.35
CA SER A 85 -21.75 -4.20 14.14
C SER A 85 -21.48 -4.48 15.62
N ALA A 86 -20.30 -5.00 15.97
CA ALA A 86 -19.87 -5.25 17.33
C ALA A 86 -18.96 -4.16 17.91
N GLY A 87 -18.63 -3.13 17.14
CA GLY A 87 -17.90 -1.96 17.59
C GLY A 87 -16.93 -1.39 16.54
N PRO A 88 -16.47 -0.14 16.72
CA PRO A 88 -15.36 0.40 15.95
C PRO A 88 -14.01 -0.06 16.50
N ASN A 89 -12.93 0.05 15.70
CA ASN A 89 -11.56 -0.27 16.14
C ASN A 89 -10.98 0.80 17.09
N ASN A 90 -11.51 0.97 18.30
CA ASN A 90 -11.03 1.92 19.30
C ASN A 90 -10.61 1.27 20.63
N ASN A 91 -9.82 1.99 21.43
CA ASN A 91 -9.25 1.48 22.68
C ASN A 91 -10.26 1.51 23.86
N VAL A 92 -11.57 1.41 23.59
CA VAL A 92 -12.62 1.55 24.62
C VAL A 92 -12.91 0.19 25.29
N SER A 93 -12.55 -0.92 24.65
CA SER A 93 -12.71 -2.26 25.23
C SER A 93 -11.53 -3.16 24.90
N THR A 94 -10.95 -3.78 25.93
CA THR A 94 -9.99 -4.88 25.79
C THR A 94 -10.70 -6.22 25.49
N VAL A 95 -11.99 -6.21 25.12
CA VAL A 95 -12.69 -7.33 24.50
C VAL A 95 -13.65 -6.84 23.44
N TYR A 96 -13.33 -7.10 22.18
CA TYR A 96 -14.29 -6.97 21.10
C TYR A 96 -15.20 -8.21 21.12
N SER A 97 -16.49 -7.98 21.37
CA SER A 97 -17.49 -9.03 21.17
C SER A 97 -17.58 -9.39 19.68
N GLY A 98 -17.85 -10.65 19.34
CA GLY A 98 -18.10 -11.04 17.95
C GLY A 98 -16.86 -11.36 17.12
N ASP A 99 -15.66 -11.34 17.73
CA ASP A 99 -14.44 -11.77 17.04
C ASP A 99 -14.50 -13.26 16.69
N THR A 100 -14.08 -13.60 15.47
CA THR A 100 -14.04 -14.99 15.00
C THR A 100 -12.66 -15.32 14.48
N ALA A 101 -12.11 -16.46 14.91
CA ALA A 101 -10.83 -16.94 14.43
C ALA A 101 -10.90 -17.35 12.97
N ILE A 102 -9.90 -16.94 12.20
CA ILE A 102 -9.82 -17.27 10.79
C ILE A 102 -9.27 -18.69 10.63
N THR A 103 -9.96 -19.49 9.83
CA THR A 103 -9.58 -20.88 9.57
C THR A 103 -8.56 -20.97 8.45
N SER A 104 -7.80 -22.07 8.42
CA SER A 104 -6.80 -22.38 7.39
C SER A 104 -7.34 -22.51 5.96
N SER A 105 -8.67 -22.52 5.79
CA SER A 105 -9.35 -22.49 4.49
C SER A 105 -9.43 -21.09 3.85
N THR A 106 -9.01 -20.04 4.54
CA THR A 106 -8.93 -18.69 3.96
C THR A 106 -7.73 -18.62 3.03
N TYR A 107 -7.98 -18.59 1.71
CA TYR A 107 -6.92 -18.60 0.69
C TYR A 107 -6.31 -17.24 0.38
N TYR A 108 -7.02 -16.17 0.70
CA TYR A 108 -6.59 -14.80 0.45
C TYR A 108 -7.33 -13.84 1.37
N PHE A 109 -6.76 -12.65 1.51
CA PHE A 109 -7.40 -11.51 2.11
C PHE A 109 -7.16 -10.27 1.23
N PHE A 110 -7.90 -9.22 1.51
CA PHE A 110 -7.82 -7.95 0.80
C PHE A 110 -7.19 -6.89 1.68
N LEU A 111 -6.36 -6.07 1.04
CA LEU A 111 -5.92 -4.78 1.53
C LEU A 111 -6.78 -3.72 0.84
N ASP A 112 -7.56 -3.02 1.64
CA ASP A 112 -8.29 -1.83 1.24
C ASP A 112 -7.49 -0.60 1.65
N ILE A 113 -7.35 0.34 0.73
CA ILE A 113 -6.84 1.68 1.05
C ILE A 113 -7.88 2.68 0.57
N ASP A 114 -8.35 3.51 1.49
CA ASP A 114 -9.43 4.45 1.22
C ASP A 114 -9.04 5.44 0.12
N GLY A 115 -9.93 5.61 -0.87
CA GLY A 115 -9.69 6.43 -2.05
C GLY A 115 -8.68 5.88 -3.07
N LEU A 116 -8.01 4.76 -2.80
CA LEU A 116 -7.05 4.15 -3.74
C LEU A 116 -7.49 2.79 -4.29
N SER A 117 -8.63 2.27 -3.84
CA SER A 117 -9.19 1.00 -4.32
C SER A 117 -9.79 1.17 -5.72
N TYR A 118 -9.42 0.30 -6.66
CA TYR A 118 -9.80 0.36 -8.08
C TYR A 118 -10.07 -1.03 -8.68
N SER A 119 -10.15 -2.05 -7.81
CA SER A 119 -10.45 -3.43 -8.23
C SER A 119 -11.89 -3.78 -7.85
N ASP A 120 -12.65 -4.27 -8.83
CA ASP A 120 -14.01 -4.74 -8.62
C ASP A 120 -14.03 -6.08 -7.87
N GLU A 121 -15.04 -6.26 -7.03
CA GLU A 121 -15.21 -7.46 -6.22
C GLU A 121 -16.62 -8.04 -6.38
N LEU A 122 -16.75 -9.31 -6.78
CA LEU A 122 -18.05 -9.99 -6.84
C LEU A 122 -18.62 -10.22 -5.43
N ALA A 123 -19.95 -10.16 -5.30
CA ALA A 123 -20.60 -10.41 -4.02
C ALA A 123 -20.35 -11.84 -3.51
N THR A 124 -20.13 -11.97 -2.20
CA THR A 124 -20.01 -13.26 -1.52
C THR A 124 -21.23 -14.13 -1.83
N GLY A 125 -20.99 -15.33 -2.35
CA GLY A 125 -22.06 -16.27 -2.74
C GLY A 125 -22.75 -15.96 -4.08
N GLY A 126 -22.35 -14.91 -4.80
CA GLY A 126 -22.83 -14.62 -6.16
C GLY A 126 -24.32 -14.28 -6.28
N ASN A 127 -24.97 -13.90 -5.18
CA ASN A 127 -26.41 -13.67 -5.10
C ASN A 127 -26.87 -12.26 -5.54
N ARG A 128 -25.93 -11.34 -5.74
CA ARG A 128 -26.19 -9.94 -6.15
C ARG A 128 -24.99 -9.37 -6.91
N SER A 129 -25.15 -8.16 -7.45
CA SER A 129 -24.03 -7.41 -8.03
C SER A 129 -22.93 -7.18 -7.00
N GLY A 130 -21.69 -7.18 -7.47
CA GLY A 130 -20.50 -6.90 -6.67
C GLY A 130 -20.36 -5.43 -6.27
N TYR A 131 -19.21 -5.15 -5.68
CA TYR A 131 -18.75 -3.81 -5.32
C TYR A 131 -17.73 -3.34 -6.35
N CYS A 132 -18.04 -2.21 -7.00
CA CYS A 132 -17.05 -1.51 -7.80
C CYS A 132 -15.98 -0.90 -6.90
N ASP A 133 -14.73 -0.89 -7.34
CA ASP A 133 -13.62 -0.27 -6.61
C ASP A 133 -13.51 -0.77 -5.14
N GLY A 134 -13.79 -2.06 -4.94
CA GLY A 134 -14.00 -2.67 -3.63
C GLY A 134 -12.73 -2.89 -2.82
N PHE A 135 -11.58 -3.12 -3.46
CA PHE A 135 -10.29 -3.32 -2.79
C PHE A 135 -9.12 -2.75 -3.60
N PHE A 136 -7.98 -2.56 -2.92
CA PHE A 136 -6.74 -2.11 -3.55
C PHE A 136 -5.85 -3.29 -3.96
N ALA A 137 -5.61 -4.23 -3.05
CA ALA A 137 -4.74 -5.38 -3.32
C ALA A 137 -5.32 -6.69 -2.78
N LYS A 138 -5.09 -7.77 -3.53
CA LYS A 138 -5.36 -9.15 -3.09
C LYS A 138 -4.06 -9.82 -2.70
N ILE A 139 -4.03 -10.38 -1.49
CA ILE A 139 -2.85 -11.04 -0.92
C ILE A 139 -3.17 -12.51 -0.66
N PRO A 140 -2.42 -13.46 -1.26
CA PRO A 140 -2.55 -14.88 -0.94
C PRO A 140 -2.22 -15.14 0.52
N ALA A 141 -3.05 -15.92 1.20
CA ALA A 141 -2.88 -16.30 2.59
C ALA A 141 -2.00 -17.55 2.77
N ILE A 142 -0.93 -17.66 1.98
CA ILE A 142 -0.04 -18.82 1.98
C ILE A 142 1.16 -18.48 2.86
N SER A 143 1.31 -19.19 3.98
CA SER A 143 2.45 -19.00 4.88
C SER A 143 3.68 -19.68 4.30
N ASN A 144 4.78 -18.95 4.17
CA ASN A 144 6.09 -19.49 3.78
C ASN A 144 6.95 -19.68 5.05
N GLY A 145 6.58 -20.68 5.86
CA GLY A 145 7.14 -20.86 7.19
C GLY A 145 6.45 -19.97 8.22
N THR A 146 7.16 -18.97 8.76
CA THR A 146 6.72 -18.16 9.91
C THR A 146 5.98 -16.87 9.54
N PHE A 147 5.88 -16.52 8.26
CA PHE A 147 5.16 -15.33 7.79
C PHE A 147 4.55 -15.56 6.40
N ILE A 148 3.59 -14.71 6.06
CA ILE A 148 3.00 -14.60 4.72
C ILE A 148 3.76 -13.50 4.00
N GLU A 149 4.38 -13.87 2.88
CA GLU A 149 5.11 -12.95 2.02
C GLU A 149 4.31 -12.68 0.76
N TYR A 150 4.16 -11.40 0.43
CA TYR A 150 3.72 -10.96 -0.88
C TYR A 150 4.84 -10.18 -1.56
N ASN A 151 5.10 -10.52 -2.81
CA ASN A 151 5.98 -9.78 -3.68
C ASN A 151 5.32 -9.67 -5.06
N ASP A 152 5.29 -8.47 -5.61
CA ASP A 152 4.63 -8.18 -6.88
C ASP A 152 5.25 -8.89 -8.09
N LYS A 153 6.49 -9.40 -7.98
CA LYS A 153 7.19 -10.14 -9.06
C LYS A 153 6.97 -11.65 -9.02
N SER A 154 6.50 -12.19 -7.90
CA SER A 154 6.15 -13.60 -7.76
C SER A 154 4.64 -13.83 -7.67
N GLY A 155 3.90 -12.83 -7.18
CA GLY A 155 2.45 -12.82 -7.06
C GLY A 155 1.76 -12.03 -8.18
N GLN A 156 0.45 -11.84 -8.02
CA GLN A 156 -0.34 -10.99 -8.89
C GLN A 156 0.05 -9.52 -8.69
N ASP A 157 0.22 -8.77 -9.79
CA ASP A 157 0.43 -7.32 -9.73
C ASP A 157 -0.79 -6.61 -9.15
N ASN A 158 -0.59 -5.91 -8.03
CA ASN A 158 -1.60 -5.03 -7.43
C ASN A 158 -1.19 -3.57 -7.70
N VAL A 159 -1.69 -3.03 -8.82
CA VAL A 159 -1.38 -1.68 -9.30
C VAL A 159 -2.68 -0.95 -9.63
N THR A 160 -2.81 0.26 -9.11
CA THR A 160 -3.88 1.19 -9.46
C THR A 160 -3.30 2.38 -10.21
N ARG A 161 -3.99 2.84 -11.26
CA ARG A 161 -3.62 4.04 -12.03
C ARG A 161 -4.77 5.03 -12.08
N PHE A 162 -4.50 6.27 -11.75
CA PHE A 162 -5.50 7.33 -11.64
C PHE A 162 -5.54 8.19 -12.89
N HIS A 163 -6.75 8.38 -13.42
CA HIS A 163 -7.02 9.29 -14.53
C HIS A 163 -8.34 10.01 -14.23
N PRO A 164 -8.32 11.27 -13.75
CA PRO A 164 -7.16 12.15 -13.55
C PRO A 164 -6.26 11.77 -12.36
N ALA A 165 -5.08 12.39 -12.25
CA ALA A 165 -4.19 12.21 -11.11
C ALA A 165 -4.85 12.60 -9.78
N LEU A 166 -4.49 11.89 -8.71
CA LEU A 166 -4.93 12.25 -7.36
C LEU A 166 -4.23 13.54 -6.93
N GLY A 167 -5.01 14.55 -6.55
CA GLY A 167 -4.48 15.88 -6.23
C GLY A 167 -3.49 15.88 -5.08
N THR A 168 -3.85 15.28 -3.94
CA THR A 168 -2.96 15.18 -2.77
C THR A 168 -3.17 13.91 -1.98
N LEU A 169 -2.08 13.32 -1.49
CA LEU A 169 -2.05 12.17 -0.61
C LEU A 169 -1.19 12.49 0.63
N ASP A 170 -1.83 12.67 1.79
CA ASP A 170 -1.19 13.02 3.06
C ASP A 170 -1.30 11.93 4.12
N ARG A 171 -2.33 11.09 4.03
CA ARG A 171 -2.61 9.99 4.96
C ARG A 171 -3.18 8.80 4.22
N LEU A 172 -3.03 7.62 4.80
CA LEU A 172 -3.61 6.39 4.31
C LEU A 172 -4.46 5.76 5.40
N ARG A 173 -5.75 5.55 5.12
CA ARG A 173 -6.56 4.63 5.91
C ARG A 173 -6.44 3.24 5.31
N ILE A 174 -5.87 2.34 6.08
CA ILE A 174 -5.55 0.97 5.70
C ILE A 174 -6.50 0.06 6.44
N ARG A 175 -7.16 -0.82 5.69
CA ARG A 175 -8.01 -1.86 6.24
C ARG A 175 -7.68 -3.21 5.62
N ILE A 176 -7.48 -4.21 6.46
CA ILE A 176 -7.32 -5.58 6.04
C ILE A 176 -8.64 -6.30 6.29
N ARG A 177 -9.07 -7.15 5.35
CA ARG A 177 -10.35 -7.87 5.48
C ARG A 177 -10.39 -9.16 4.69
N THR A 178 -11.31 -10.05 5.06
CA THR A 178 -11.65 -11.20 4.24
C THR A 178 -12.69 -10.85 3.17
N HIS A 179 -12.92 -11.77 2.23
CA HIS A 179 -13.97 -11.64 1.21
C HIS A 179 -15.38 -11.54 1.83
N SER A 180 -15.64 -12.23 2.95
CA SER A 180 -16.95 -12.16 3.62
C SER A 180 -17.22 -10.82 4.30
N GLN A 181 -16.20 -9.99 4.50
CA GLN A 181 -16.29 -8.66 5.10
C GLN A 181 -16.42 -7.52 4.06
N GLN A 182 -16.96 -7.86 2.89
CA GLN A 182 -17.36 -6.93 1.85
C GLN A 182 -18.28 -5.81 2.34
N GLY A 183 -18.29 -4.68 1.62
CA GLY A 183 -19.21 -3.58 1.91
C GLY A 183 -18.96 -2.89 3.25
N ASN A 184 -17.70 -2.83 3.67
CA ASN A 184 -17.29 -2.18 4.92
C ASN A 184 -17.97 -2.75 6.17
N THR A 185 -18.07 -4.07 6.27
CA THR A 185 -18.78 -4.77 7.36
C THR A 185 -17.89 -5.20 8.52
N GLY A 186 -16.57 -5.12 8.40
CA GLY A 186 -15.62 -5.46 9.46
C GLY A 186 -14.17 -5.51 9.00
N TYR A 187 -13.22 -5.82 9.86
CA TYR A 187 -11.80 -5.95 9.48
C TYR A 187 -11.20 -7.24 10.02
N MET A 188 -10.01 -7.57 9.53
CA MET A 188 -9.17 -8.67 9.99
C MET A 188 -7.93 -8.09 10.66
N TYR A 189 -7.49 -8.67 11.78
CA TYR A 189 -6.27 -8.27 12.48
C TYR A 189 -5.55 -9.48 13.06
N TRP A 190 -4.27 -9.30 13.41
CA TRP A 190 -3.43 -10.38 13.96
C TRP A 190 -3.27 -10.29 15.48
N THR A 191 -3.14 -11.45 16.11
CA THR A 191 -3.03 -11.66 17.56
C THR A 191 -2.32 -12.99 17.89
N ASN A 192 -1.47 -13.00 18.92
CA ASN A 192 -0.74 -14.19 19.34
C ASN A 192 -1.47 -15.05 20.38
N ASN A 193 -2.43 -14.49 21.10
CA ASN A 193 -3.09 -15.14 22.24
C ASN A 193 -4.61 -14.91 22.23
N GLY A 194 -5.16 -14.42 21.11
CA GLY A 194 -6.55 -13.96 21.04
C GLY A 194 -6.76 -12.59 21.67
N ALA A 195 -5.73 -12.01 22.29
CA ALA A 195 -5.74 -10.63 22.78
C ALA A 195 -5.11 -9.68 21.76
N TYR A 196 -5.61 -8.45 21.75
CA TYR A 196 -5.32 -7.38 20.80
C TYR A 196 -3.83 -7.14 20.60
N ALA A 197 -3.48 -6.66 19.41
CA ALA A 197 -2.21 -6.03 19.12
C ALA A 197 -2.11 -4.69 19.90
N ALA A 198 -2.04 -4.70 21.23
CA ALA A 198 -1.80 -3.47 21.98
C ALA A 198 -0.33 -3.03 21.85
N SER A 199 -0.06 -1.74 22.06
CA SER A 199 1.29 -1.19 22.11
C SER A 199 2.21 -2.07 22.97
N GLY A 200 3.18 -2.74 22.32
CA GLY A 200 4.12 -3.68 22.95
C GLY A 200 4.12 -5.09 22.34
N ASN A 201 3.02 -5.55 21.75
CA ASN A 201 2.98 -6.85 21.05
C ASN A 201 3.41 -6.69 19.59
N ARG A 202 4.70 -6.40 19.34
CA ARG A 202 5.23 -6.19 17.99
C ARG A 202 5.28 -7.46 17.13
N THR A 203 5.07 -8.63 17.73
CA THR A 203 5.14 -9.93 17.04
C THR A 203 3.93 -10.23 16.14
N VAL A 204 2.90 -9.38 16.19
CA VAL A 204 1.68 -9.53 15.36
C VAL A 204 1.53 -8.40 14.34
N GLU A 205 2.51 -7.52 14.24
CA GLU A 205 2.50 -6.41 13.29
C GLU A 205 2.97 -6.89 11.91
N PHE A 206 2.47 -6.21 10.89
CA PHE A 206 2.82 -6.42 9.49
C PHE A 206 3.42 -5.15 8.88
N THR A 207 4.13 -5.33 7.76
CA THR A 207 4.73 -4.25 6.97
C THR A 207 4.23 -4.26 5.54
N LEU A 208 3.99 -3.08 4.97
CA LEU A 208 3.63 -2.87 3.57
C LEU A 208 4.66 -1.95 2.90
N CYS A 209 5.06 -2.27 1.68
CA CYS A 209 5.88 -1.40 0.83
C CYS A 209 5.07 -0.95 -0.38
N LEU A 210 4.73 0.34 -0.42
CA LEU A 210 3.99 0.95 -1.53
C LEU A 210 4.94 1.76 -2.43
N GLU A 211 4.78 1.64 -3.74
CA GLU A 211 5.37 2.56 -4.72
C GLU A 211 4.30 3.54 -5.18
N LEU A 212 4.57 4.83 -4.98
CA LEU A 212 3.80 5.94 -5.55
C LEU A 212 4.45 6.39 -6.85
N GLU A 213 3.67 6.45 -7.91
CA GLU A 213 4.02 7.03 -9.19
C GLU A 213 3.44 8.44 -9.27
N ILE A 214 4.30 9.45 -9.42
CA ILE A 214 3.96 10.87 -9.26
C ILE A 214 4.37 11.65 -10.50
N LEU A 215 3.56 12.61 -10.92
CA LEU A 215 3.95 13.62 -11.90
C LEU A 215 4.73 14.74 -11.23
N ASP A 216 6.00 14.87 -11.57
CA ASP A 216 6.90 15.91 -11.07
C ASP A 216 7.24 16.88 -12.20
N ASN A 217 7.11 18.18 -11.94
CA ASN A 217 7.54 19.24 -12.87
C ASN A 217 9.01 19.59 -12.60
N GLY A 218 9.88 18.64 -12.92
CA GLY A 218 11.32 18.72 -12.71
C GLY A 218 12.09 19.15 -13.95
N PHE A 219 13.40 19.26 -13.81
CA PHE A 219 14.30 19.31 -14.96
C PHE A 219 14.54 17.90 -15.50
N ASP A 220 14.79 17.80 -16.81
CA ASP A 220 15.24 16.57 -17.42
C ASP A 220 16.64 16.14 -16.93
N ASP A 221 16.94 14.87 -17.14
CA ASP A 221 18.27 14.32 -16.88
C ASP A 221 19.24 14.92 -17.92
N PHE A 222 19.83 16.05 -17.56
CA PHE A 222 20.76 16.74 -18.44
C PHE A 222 22.10 16.00 -18.44
N SER A 223 22.58 15.63 -19.63
CA SER A 223 23.93 15.13 -19.79
C SER A 223 24.95 16.28 -19.67
N THR A 224 26.09 16.02 -19.04
CA THR A 224 27.24 16.93 -19.08
C THR A 224 28.00 16.86 -20.41
N LEU A 225 27.58 15.99 -21.34
CA LEU A 225 28.22 15.83 -22.63
C LEU A 225 27.83 16.95 -23.59
N GLU A 226 28.84 17.64 -24.10
CA GLU A 226 28.71 18.63 -25.17
C GLU A 226 28.60 17.90 -26.50
N THR A 227 27.54 18.17 -27.27
CA THR A 227 27.35 17.55 -28.58
C THR A 227 27.75 18.51 -29.69
N ARG A 228 28.49 17.99 -30.67
CA ARG A 228 28.83 18.72 -31.89
C ARG A 228 27.55 18.99 -32.68
N ILE A 229 27.39 20.23 -33.14
CA ILE A 229 26.17 20.69 -33.84
C ILE A 229 25.88 19.85 -35.10
N ASN A 230 26.91 19.25 -35.72
CA ASN A 230 26.77 18.45 -36.94
C ASN A 230 26.21 17.03 -36.73
N ASN A 231 26.03 16.56 -35.50
CA ASN A 231 25.57 15.18 -35.20
C ASN A 231 24.09 15.09 -34.76
N ARG A 232 23.29 16.13 -35.00
CA ARG A 232 21.83 16.07 -34.80
C ARG A 232 21.16 15.49 -36.06
N SER A 233 20.90 14.19 -36.06
CA SER A 233 19.92 13.52 -36.94
C SER A 233 18.76 13.02 -36.11
#